data_AF-R4XGP7-F1
#
_entry.id   AF-R4XGP7-F1
#
_cell.length_a   1.000
_cell.length_b   1.000
_cell.length_c   1.000
_cell.angle_alpha   90.00
_cell.angle_beta   90.00
_cell.angle_gamma   90.00
#
_symmetry.space_group_name_H-M   'P 1'
#
loop_
_entity.id
_entity.type
_entity.pdbx_description
1 polymer ?
#
loop_
_entity_poly.entity_id
_entity_poly.type
_entity_poly.pdbx_seq_one_letter_code
_entity_poly.pdbx_strand_id
1 'polypeptide(L)'
;MFMSIRQPGGKIRCIASRRGFAGSYTIHARSKLYASPAEAVADMKSNSTLLSGGFGLCGVPDTLIHAILENKGVRDLTAVSNNAGVDGGGLGLLLGSGQVTKMVSSYIGDNKTFERMYLTGKMELDLTPQGTLAERIRAGGAGVPAFFTPAGVGTIIESGEIPSRYNEDGTVQTYQKKKESREFKGRRYIMEEAIAGDYAIVKAYRADKAGNLQFRLSAENFNGAMA
;
A
#
# COMPACT_ATOMS: atom_id res chain seq x y z
N MET A 1 9.75 11.41 11.40
CA MET A 1 8.66 10.52 10.95
C MET A 1 8.10 11.15 9.70
N PHE A 2 8.06 10.42 8.58
CA PHE A 2 7.70 10.99 7.28
C PHE A 2 6.45 10.28 6.77
N MET A 3 5.41 11.05 6.45
CA MET A 3 4.25 10.60 5.66
C MET A 3 4.35 11.33 4.31
N SER A 4 4.30 10.58 3.21
CA SER A 4 4.27 11.16 1.86
C SER A 4 2.81 11.35 1.46
N ILE A 5 2.31 12.58 1.48
CA ILE A 5 0.95 12.94 1.03
C ILE A 5 1.05 13.43 -0.41
N ARG A 6 0.36 12.75 -1.34
CA ARG A 6 0.20 13.25 -2.71
C ARG A 6 -1.07 14.09 -2.78
N GLN A 7 -0.95 15.42 -2.86
CA GLN A 7 -2.13 16.27 -3.07
C GLN A 7 -2.60 16.22 -4.53
N PRO A 8 -3.90 15.96 -4.81
CA PRO A 8 -4.47 16.11 -6.14
C PRO A 8 -5.02 17.53 -6.36
N GLY A 9 -4.67 18.16 -7.49
CA GLY A 9 -5.48 19.22 -8.10
C GLY A 9 -5.11 20.67 -7.77
N GLY A 10 -3.94 21.13 -8.22
CA GLY A 10 -3.66 22.56 -8.42
C GLY A 10 -4.00 22.98 -9.86
N LYS A 11 -4.96 23.90 -10.05
CA LYS A 11 -5.33 24.44 -11.36
C LYS A 11 -4.12 25.11 -12.05
N ILE A 12 -3.72 24.60 -13.21
CA ILE A 12 -2.69 25.20 -14.06
C ILE A 12 -3.28 26.46 -14.70
N ARG A 13 -2.89 27.65 -14.21
CA ARG A 13 -3.09 28.90 -14.94
C ARG A 13 -1.97 29.02 -15.99
N CYS A 14 -2.35 28.93 -17.25
CA CYS A 14 -1.47 29.21 -18.38
C CYS A 14 -1.15 30.72 -18.39
N ILE A 15 0.11 31.08 -18.15
CA ILE A 15 0.62 32.43 -18.39
C ILE A 15 1.67 32.31 -19.49
N ALA A 16 1.37 32.93 -20.62
CA ALA A 16 2.21 32.93 -21.81
C ALA A 16 3.50 33.73 -21.62
N SER A 17 4.58 33.16 -22.16
CA SER A 17 5.86 33.74 -22.58
C SER A 17 6.60 34.72 -21.65
N ARG A 18 7.78 34.29 -21.20
CA ARG A 18 9.07 34.95 -21.48
C ARG A 18 10.22 34.02 -21.06
N ARG A 19 11.15 33.76 -21.99
CA ARG A 19 12.41 33.05 -21.74
C ARG A 19 13.35 33.96 -20.97
N GLY A 20 13.98 33.41 -19.92
CA GLY A 20 15.18 33.95 -19.30
C GLY A 20 14.97 34.60 -17.93
N PHE A 21 15.22 33.86 -16.86
CA PHE A 21 16.31 34.08 -15.89
C PHE A 21 16.22 32.98 -14.84
N ALA A 22 17.37 32.50 -14.36
CA ALA A 22 17.45 31.60 -13.22
C ALA A 22 16.82 32.27 -12.00
N GLY A 23 15.52 32.02 -11.78
CA GLY A 23 14.86 32.32 -10.52
C GLY A 23 15.19 31.19 -9.57
N SER A 24 16.04 31.45 -8.57
CA SER A 24 16.02 30.63 -7.36
C SER A 24 14.64 30.81 -6.73
N TYR A 25 13.70 29.92 -7.08
CA TYR A 25 12.55 29.70 -6.24
C TYR A 25 13.12 29.15 -4.94
N THR A 26 13.14 29.96 -3.89
CA THR A 26 13.14 29.42 -2.54
C THR A 26 11.84 28.65 -2.43
N ILE A 27 11.88 27.35 -2.73
CA ILE A 27 10.89 26.44 -2.19
C ILE A 27 11.10 26.61 -0.69
N HIS A 28 10.22 27.36 -0.03
CA HIS A 28 10.05 27.21 1.41
C HIS A 28 9.58 25.77 1.58
N ALA A 29 10.55 24.85 1.62
CA ALA A 29 10.30 23.46 1.91
C ALA A 29 9.70 23.49 3.31
N ARG A 30 8.37 23.35 3.38
CA ARG A 30 7.72 23.07 4.65
C ARG A 30 8.50 21.91 5.24
N SER A 31 8.99 22.09 6.46
CA SER A 31 9.66 21.04 7.20
C SER A 31 8.79 19.79 7.09
N LYS A 32 9.37 18.69 6.59
CA LYS A 32 8.70 17.39 6.53
C LYS A 32 8.74 16.66 7.88
N LEU A 33 9.27 17.31 8.91
CA LEU A 33 9.29 16.83 10.28
C LEU A 33 8.00 17.27 10.99
N TYR A 34 7.28 16.29 11.52
CA TYR A 34 6.12 16.48 12.38
C TYR A 34 6.53 16.35 13.84
N ALA A 35 5.86 17.10 14.73
CA ALA A 35 6.16 17.08 16.17
C ALA A 35 5.63 15.82 16.85
N SER A 36 4.61 15.19 16.28
CA SER A 36 4.02 13.95 16.78
C SER A 36 3.52 13.04 15.65
N PRO A 37 3.38 11.73 15.92
CA PRO A 37 2.73 10.79 15.01
C PRO A 37 1.28 11.17 14.67
N ALA A 38 0.52 11.66 15.65
CA ALA A 38 -0.87 12.06 15.47
C ALA A 38 -1.00 13.22 14.47
N GLU A 39 -0.11 14.22 14.55
CA GLU A 39 -0.06 15.33 13.60
C GLU A 39 0.28 14.84 12.19
N ALA A 40 1.18 13.86 12.08
CA ALA A 40 1.60 13.31 10.80
C ALA A 40 0.49 12.57 10.05
N VAL A 41 -0.55 12.06 10.75
CA VAL A 41 -1.67 11.32 10.17
C VAL A 41 -3.02 12.05 10.28
N ALA A 42 -3.00 13.32 10.70
CA ALA A 42 -4.21 14.07 11.05
C ALA A 42 -5.15 14.30 9.85
N ASP A 43 -4.61 14.36 8.63
CA ASP A 43 -5.37 14.59 7.40
C ASP A 43 -5.77 13.30 6.68
N MET A 44 -5.45 12.13 7.25
CA MET A 44 -5.86 10.84 6.68
C MET A 44 -7.38 10.74 6.57
N LYS A 45 -7.83 10.20 5.44
CA LYS A 45 -9.26 10.09 5.12
C LYS A 45 -9.70 8.63 5.19
N SER A 46 -10.95 8.40 5.57
CA SER A 46 -11.59 7.10 5.40
C SER A 46 -11.71 6.73 3.91
N ASN A 47 -11.84 5.44 3.61
CA ASN A 47 -11.89 4.91 2.23
C ASN A 47 -10.60 5.14 1.42
N SER A 48 -9.48 5.41 2.08
CA SER A 48 -8.18 5.60 1.42
C SER A 48 -7.45 4.27 1.21
N THR A 49 -6.60 4.24 0.21
CA THR A 49 -5.60 3.17 0.00
C THR A 49 -4.32 3.52 0.75
N LEU A 50 -3.96 2.68 1.72
CA LEU A 50 -2.78 2.81 2.57
C LEU A 50 -1.72 1.77 2.17
N LEU A 51 -0.58 2.22 1.67
CA LEU A 51 0.60 1.37 1.54
C LEU A 51 1.28 1.28 2.91
N SER A 52 1.51 0.07 3.41
CA SER A 52 2.18 -0.15 4.69
C SER A 52 3.39 -1.06 4.51
N GLY A 53 4.58 -0.51 4.75
CA GLY A 53 5.82 -1.26 4.60
C GLY A 53 6.03 -2.30 5.69
N GLY A 54 7.05 -3.15 5.48
CA GLY A 54 7.42 -4.24 6.38
C GLY A 54 7.35 -5.62 5.73
N PHE A 55 7.96 -6.60 6.41
CA PHE A 55 7.91 -8.03 6.07
C PHE A 55 7.76 -8.83 7.36
N GLY A 56 6.62 -9.48 7.57
CA GLY A 56 6.24 -10.00 8.89
C GLY A 56 6.22 -8.86 9.92
N LEU A 57 7.15 -8.89 10.88
CA LEU A 57 7.37 -7.82 11.88
C LEU A 57 8.66 -7.02 11.64
N CYS A 58 9.42 -7.33 10.59
CA CYS A 58 10.66 -6.63 10.26
C CYS A 58 10.38 -5.36 9.44
N GLY A 59 10.81 -4.20 9.94
CA GLY A 59 10.62 -2.92 9.25
C GLY A 59 9.17 -2.44 9.25
N VAL A 60 8.38 -2.79 10.26
CA VAL A 60 7.00 -2.34 10.40
C VAL A 60 6.96 -0.90 10.94
N PRO A 61 6.09 -0.01 10.40
CA PRO A 61 5.96 1.37 10.87
C PRO A 61 5.04 1.50 12.09
N ASP A 62 5.30 0.75 13.17
CA ASP A 62 4.40 0.63 14.34
C ASP A 62 3.97 1.99 14.93
N THR A 63 4.87 2.96 15.00
CA THR A 63 4.55 4.28 15.56
C THR A 63 3.47 5.01 14.74
N LEU A 64 3.44 4.85 13.41
CA LEU A 64 2.37 5.43 12.58
C LEU A 64 1.10 4.58 12.66
N ILE A 65 1.24 3.26 12.75
CA ILE A 65 0.11 2.35 12.93
C ILE A 65 -0.66 2.67 14.21
N HIS A 66 0.03 2.92 15.33
CA HIS A 66 -0.61 3.34 16.58
C HIS A 66 -1.31 4.70 16.46
N ALA A 67 -0.71 5.66 15.75
CA ALA A 67 -1.35 6.95 15.51
C ALA A 67 -2.65 6.82 14.69
N ILE A 68 -2.65 5.96 13.67
CA ILE A 68 -3.85 5.64 12.88
C ILE A 68 -4.89 4.93 13.76
N LEU A 69 -4.44 3.99 14.61
CA LEU A 69 -5.30 3.26 15.54
C LEU A 69 -6.06 4.19 16.49
N GLU A 70 -5.39 5.22 16.98
CA GLU A 70 -5.96 6.23 17.87
C GLU A 70 -6.93 7.17 17.14
N ASN A 71 -6.70 7.43 15.86
CA ASN A 71 -7.59 8.24 15.03
C ASN A 71 -8.87 7.48 14.63
N LYS A 72 -9.87 7.48 15.52
CA LYS A 72 -11.15 6.76 15.33
C LYS A 72 -12.00 7.26 14.15
N GLY A 73 -11.66 8.42 13.58
CA GLY A 73 -12.31 8.98 12.39
C GLY A 73 -11.90 8.29 11.10
N VAL A 74 -10.76 7.60 11.06
CA VAL A 74 -10.26 6.88 9.89
C VAL A 74 -10.79 5.46 9.86
N ARG A 75 -11.57 5.13 8.82
CA ARG A 75 -12.24 3.84 8.62
C ARG A 75 -12.16 3.39 7.17
N ASP A 76 -12.55 2.14 6.93
CA ASP A 76 -12.71 1.58 5.60
C ASP A 76 -11.44 1.65 4.72
N LEU A 77 -10.28 1.50 5.35
CA LEU A 77 -9.01 1.53 4.65
C LEU A 77 -8.85 0.27 3.77
N THR A 78 -8.32 0.49 2.57
CA THR A 78 -7.70 -0.57 1.77
C THR A 78 -6.21 -0.57 2.10
N ALA A 79 -5.75 -1.58 2.84
CA ALA A 79 -4.34 -1.70 3.20
C ALA A 79 -3.60 -2.61 2.20
N VAL A 80 -2.48 -2.10 1.68
CA VAL A 80 -1.59 -2.81 0.76
C VAL A 80 -0.30 -3.08 1.52
N SER A 81 -0.04 -4.35 1.84
CA SER A 81 1.10 -4.75 2.65
C SER A 81 1.45 -6.20 2.35
N ASN A 82 2.72 -6.59 2.48
CA ASN A 82 3.09 -7.99 2.28
C ASN A 82 2.33 -8.93 3.22
N ASN A 83 2.21 -8.52 4.48
CA ASN A 83 1.52 -9.23 5.56
C ASN A 83 0.72 -8.24 6.42
N ALA A 84 -0.21 -8.76 7.23
CA ALA A 84 -0.90 -7.94 8.23
C ALA A 84 -0.17 -7.87 9.59
N GLY A 85 1.05 -8.41 9.72
CA GLY A 85 1.66 -8.61 11.04
C GLY A 85 0.98 -9.75 11.80
N VAL A 86 0.89 -9.63 13.12
CA VAL A 86 0.32 -10.65 14.03
C VAL A 86 -0.86 -10.08 14.81
N ASP A 87 -1.59 -10.92 15.55
CA ASP A 87 -2.62 -10.42 16.46
C ASP A 87 -2.00 -9.45 17.49
N GLY A 88 -2.47 -8.20 17.53
CA GLY A 88 -1.95 -7.16 18.41
C GLY A 88 -0.64 -6.48 17.96
N GLY A 89 -0.11 -6.79 16.77
CA GLY A 89 1.13 -6.19 16.26
C GLY A 89 1.08 -5.84 14.77
N GLY A 90 1.71 -4.74 14.37
CA GLY A 90 1.63 -4.22 13.01
C GLY A 90 0.17 -3.93 12.59
N LEU A 91 -0.16 -4.19 11.33
CA LEU A 91 -1.51 -3.94 10.80
C LEU A 91 -2.61 -4.76 11.50
N GLY A 92 -2.28 -5.82 12.22
CA GLY A 92 -3.23 -6.61 13.00
C GLY A 92 -4.00 -5.78 14.03
N LEU A 93 -3.40 -4.68 14.50
CA LEU A 93 -4.08 -3.67 15.33
C LEU A 93 -5.22 -2.98 14.57
N LEU A 94 -4.98 -2.57 13.32
CA LEU A 94 -5.98 -1.92 12.48
C LEU A 94 -7.06 -2.89 12.00
N LEU A 95 -6.70 -4.17 11.78
CA LEU A 95 -7.68 -5.24 11.55
C LEU A 95 -8.59 -5.42 12.77
N GLY A 96 -8.01 -5.58 13.96
CA GLY A 96 -8.76 -5.80 15.21
C GLY A 96 -9.69 -4.64 15.57
N SER A 97 -9.33 -3.41 15.22
CA SER A 97 -10.19 -2.23 15.41
C SER A 97 -11.28 -2.04 14.34
N GLY A 98 -11.23 -2.81 13.25
CA GLY A 98 -12.12 -2.67 12.09
C GLY A 98 -11.88 -1.36 11.30
N GLN A 99 -10.66 -0.83 11.28
CA GLN A 99 -10.31 0.34 10.47
C GLN A 99 -9.89 -0.03 9.04
N VAL A 100 -9.47 -1.28 8.83
CA VAL A 100 -9.14 -1.85 7.53
C VAL A 100 -10.22 -2.84 7.14
N THR A 101 -10.79 -2.66 5.94
CA THR A 101 -11.88 -3.49 5.41
C THR A 101 -11.48 -4.25 4.15
N LYS A 102 -10.33 -3.89 3.55
CA LYS A 102 -9.74 -4.60 2.42
C LYS A 102 -8.23 -4.73 2.59
N MET A 103 -7.71 -5.91 2.32
CA MET A 103 -6.27 -6.18 2.27
C MET A 103 -5.84 -6.58 0.86
N VAL A 104 -4.73 -6.01 0.38
CA VAL A 104 -3.96 -6.52 -0.75
C VAL A 104 -2.66 -7.06 -0.21
N SER A 105 -2.51 -8.39 -0.18
CA SER A 105 -1.44 -9.07 0.54
C SER A 105 -0.89 -10.26 -0.22
N SER A 106 0.34 -10.66 0.09
CA SER A 106 0.92 -11.89 -0.48
C SER A 106 0.69 -13.12 0.39
N TYR A 107 0.50 -12.91 1.69
CA TYR A 107 0.38 -14.00 2.64
C TYR A 107 -0.38 -13.54 3.89
N ILE A 108 -1.43 -14.27 4.25
CA ILE A 108 -2.23 -14.04 5.48
C ILE A 108 -1.35 -14.29 6.72
N GLY A 109 -0.67 -15.45 6.74
CA GLY A 109 0.25 -15.83 7.80
C GLY A 109 -0.39 -16.14 9.15
N ASP A 110 0.38 -15.88 10.22
CA ASP A 110 0.01 -16.18 11.61
C ASP A 110 -0.77 -15.03 12.25
N ASN A 111 -1.94 -14.73 11.68
CA ASN A 111 -2.83 -13.69 12.16
C ASN A 111 -4.28 -14.22 12.14
N LYS A 112 -4.76 -14.66 13.30
CA LYS A 112 -6.08 -15.31 13.41
C LYS A 112 -7.21 -14.31 13.25
N THR A 113 -6.98 -13.03 13.58
CA THR A 113 -7.96 -11.99 13.29
C THR A 113 -8.12 -11.76 11.80
N PHE A 114 -7.02 -11.73 11.02
CA PHE A 114 -7.08 -11.66 9.56
C PHE A 114 -7.86 -12.84 8.99
N GLU A 115 -7.43 -14.07 9.30
CA GLU A 115 -8.08 -15.29 8.81
C GLU A 115 -9.59 -15.29 9.12
N ARG A 116 -9.96 -15.02 10.38
CA ARG A 116 -11.35 -14.95 10.82
C ARG A 116 -12.15 -13.88 10.08
N MET A 117 -11.62 -12.65 9.97
CA MET A 117 -12.33 -11.55 9.30
C MET A 117 -12.57 -11.84 7.82
N TYR A 118 -11.60 -12.46 7.14
CA TYR A 118 -11.75 -12.87 5.75
C TYR A 118 -12.80 -13.97 5.59
N LEU A 119 -12.70 -15.07 6.35
CA LEU A 119 -13.63 -16.21 6.27
C LEU A 119 -15.06 -15.88 6.72
N THR A 120 -15.24 -14.85 7.56
CA THR A 120 -16.56 -14.37 8.01
C THR A 120 -17.13 -13.23 7.17
N GLY A 121 -16.48 -12.89 6.04
CA GLY A 121 -16.96 -11.85 5.12
C GLY A 121 -16.75 -10.40 5.57
N LYS A 122 -16.18 -10.19 6.76
CA LYS A 122 -15.91 -8.87 7.33
C LYS A 122 -14.77 -8.13 6.63
N MET A 123 -13.99 -8.80 5.79
CA MET A 123 -12.89 -8.21 5.04
C MET A 123 -12.78 -8.79 3.63
N GLU A 124 -12.46 -7.92 2.68
CA GLU A 124 -12.06 -8.30 1.32
C GLU A 124 -10.54 -8.56 1.24
N LEU A 125 -10.14 -9.57 0.47
CA LEU A 125 -8.75 -9.95 0.26
C LEU A 125 -8.40 -10.09 -1.23
N ASP A 126 -7.46 -9.27 -1.70
CA ASP A 126 -6.72 -9.49 -2.94
C ASP A 126 -5.38 -10.18 -2.62
N LEU A 127 -5.37 -11.51 -2.71
CA LEU A 127 -4.18 -12.33 -2.55
C LEU A 127 -3.30 -12.24 -3.82
N THR A 128 -2.18 -11.53 -3.74
CA THR A 128 -1.29 -11.23 -4.86
C THR A 128 0.10 -11.83 -4.63
N PRO A 129 0.73 -12.52 -5.62
CA PRO A 129 2.09 -13.04 -5.45
C PRO A 129 3.08 -11.96 -5.00
N GLN A 130 3.95 -12.25 -4.03
CA GLN A 130 4.80 -11.24 -3.39
C GLN A 130 5.61 -10.38 -4.37
N GLY A 131 6.25 -11.02 -5.36
CA GLY A 131 7.02 -10.29 -6.38
C GLY A 131 6.14 -9.41 -7.27
N THR A 132 4.93 -9.89 -7.60
CA THR A 132 3.93 -9.10 -8.32
C THR A 132 3.46 -7.92 -7.48
N LEU A 133 3.21 -8.10 -6.19
CA LEU A 133 2.80 -7.01 -5.29
C LEU A 133 3.87 -5.90 -5.25
N ALA A 134 5.13 -6.27 -5.08
CA ALA A 134 6.25 -5.33 -5.10
C ALA A 134 6.33 -4.55 -6.42
N GLU A 135 6.19 -5.24 -7.57
CA GLU A 135 6.26 -4.61 -8.89
C GLU A 135 5.01 -3.75 -9.19
N ARG A 136 3.82 -4.14 -8.74
CA ARG A 136 2.59 -3.32 -8.83
C ARG A 136 2.75 -1.98 -8.11
N ILE A 137 3.36 -2.00 -6.92
CA ILE A 137 3.65 -0.78 -6.15
C ILE A 137 4.71 0.06 -6.88
N ARG A 138 5.83 -0.56 -7.29
CA ARG A 138 6.91 0.13 -8.03
C ARG A 138 6.39 0.78 -9.31
N ALA A 139 5.56 0.07 -10.07
CA ALA A 139 4.93 0.57 -11.29
C ALA A 139 4.05 1.79 -11.03
N GLY A 140 3.29 1.80 -9.92
CA GLY A 140 2.47 2.94 -9.51
C GLY A 140 3.29 4.20 -9.22
N GLY A 141 4.42 4.04 -8.54
CA GLY A 141 5.38 5.14 -8.30
C GLY A 141 6.09 5.62 -9.56
N ALA A 142 6.32 4.72 -10.52
CA ALA A 142 7.01 5.02 -11.78
C ALA A 142 6.11 5.53 -12.91
N GLY A 143 4.79 5.65 -12.69
CA GLY A 143 3.84 6.06 -13.73
C GLY A 143 3.61 5.02 -14.83
N VAL A 144 3.83 3.74 -14.51
CA VAL A 144 3.56 2.60 -15.40
C VAL A 144 2.20 2.01 -15.00
N PRO A 145 1.14 2.13 -15.82
CA PRO A 145 -0.21 1.73 -15.40
C PRO A 145 -0.42 0.21 -15.32
N ALA A 146 0.32 -0.57 -16.11
CA ALA A 146 0.27 -2.01 -16.11
C ALA A 146 1.56 -2.62 -16.66
N PHE A 147 1.86 -3.86 -16.29
CA PHE A 147 3.00 -4.64 -16.78
C PHE A 147 2.62 -6.12 -16.92
N PHE A 148 3.45 -6.89 -17.64
CA PHE A 148 3.27 -8.33 -17.81
C PHE A 148 4.29 -9.12 -16.99
N THR A 149 3.86 -10.18 -16.31
CA THR A 149 4.71 -11.06 -15.49
C THR A 149 4.35 -12.53 -15.70
N PRO A 150 5.32 -13.47 -15.65
CA PRO A 150 5.00 -14.90 -15.71
C PRO A 150 4.46 -15.45 -14.37
N ALA A 151 4.57 -14.67 -13.28
CA ALA A 151 4.11 -15.09 -11.96
C ALA A 151 2.58 -15.22 -11.94
N GLY A 152 2.07 -16.43 -11.66
CA GLY A 152 0.63 -16.72 -11.61
C GLY A 152 0.03 -17.28 -12.90
N VAL A 153 0.81 -17.38 -13.99
CA VAL A 153 0.36 -18.04 -15.23
C VAL A 153 0.02 -19.50 -14.95
N GLY A 154 -1.15 -19.95 -15.43
CA GLY A 154 -1.66 -21.30 -15.27
C GLY A 154 -2.17 -21.64 -13.88
N THR A 155 -2.31 -20.65 -12.98
CA THR A 155 -2.81 -20.85 -11.61
C THR A 155 -4.15 -20.16 -11.39
N ILE A 156 -4.72 -20.35 -10.19
CA ILE A 156 -5.94 -19.67 -9.75
C ILE A 156 -5.81 -18.14 -9.70
N ILE A 157 -4.58 -17.60 -9.71
CA ILE A 157 -4.32 -16.17 -9.84
C ILE A 157 -4.68 -15.70 -11.26
N GLU A 158 -4.31 -16.45 -12.29
CA GLU A 158 -4.68 -16.12 -13.67
C GLU A 158 -6.19 -16.30 -13.90
N SER A 159 -6.78 -17.40 -13.42
CA SER A 159 -8.21 -17.67 -13.62
C SER A 159 -9.10 -16.71 -12.83
N GLY A 160 -8.60 -16.14 -11.72
CA GLY A 160 -9.36 -15.27 -10.81
C GLY A 160 -10.25 -16.05 -9.83
N GLU A 161 -10.10 -17.37 -9.74
CA GLU A 161 -10.96 -18.24 -8.93
C GLU A 161 -10.67 -18.17 -7.42
N ILE A 162 -9.77 -17.28 -6.98
CA ILE A 162 -9.58 -16.99 -5.56
C ILE A 162 -10.77 -16.14 -5.07
N PRO A 163 -11.49 -16.55 -4.02
CA PRO A 163 -12.49 -15.70 -3.39
C PRO A 163 -11.86 -14.40 -2.92
N SER A 164 -12.42 -13.26 -3.31
CA SER A 164 -12.03 -11.96 -2.76
C SER A 164 -12.82 -11.65 -1.48
N ARG A 165 -14.05 -12.16 -1.36
CA ARG A 165 -14.89 -11.97 -0.17
C ARG A 165 -15.86 -13.12 0.01
N TYR A 166 -16.11 -13.47 1.27
CA TYR A 166 -17.16 -14.41 1.67
C TYR A 166 -18.40 -13.69 2.18
N ASN A 167 -19.54 -14.37 2.15
CA ASN A 167 -20.73 -14.00 2.90
C ASN A 167 -20.61 -14.51 4.35
N GLU A 168 -21.49 -14.02 5.23
CA GLU A 168 -21.50 -14.45 6.64
C GLU A 168 -21.83 -15.95 6.83
N ASP A 169 -22.51 -16.55 5.85
CA ASP A 169 -22.85 -17.98 5.82
C ASP A 169 -21.70 -18.88 5.30
N GLY A 170 -20.55 -18.29 4.95
CA GLY A 170 -19.38 -18.99 4.43
C GLY A 170 -19.40 -19.25 2.92
N THR A 171 -20.45 -18.86 2.19
CA THR A 171 -20.47 -18.91 0.73
C THR A 171 -19.60 -17.82 0.11
N VAL A 172 -19.09 -18.02 -1.10
CA VAL A 172 -18.28 -17.00 -1.78
C VAL A 172 -19.19 -15.88 -2.27
N GLN A 173 -18.89 -14.64 -1.87
CA GLN A 173 -19.61 -13.45 -2.33
C GLN A 173 -19.03 -12.92 -3.64
N THR A 174 -17.71 -12.78 -3.70
CA THR A 174 -16.99 -12.28 -4.87
C THR A 174 -15.71 -13.04 -5.09
N TYR A 175 -15.33 -13.18 -6.36
CA TYR A 175 -14.05 -13.73 -6.80
C TYR A 175 -13.15 -12.62 -7.33
N GLN A 176 -11.85 -12.85 -7.35
CA GLN A 176 -10.90 -11.94 -7.96
C GLN A 176 -11.09 -11.86 -9.48
N LYS A 177 -10.64 -10.74 -10.06
CA LYS A 177 -10.71 -10.50 -11.51
C LYS A 177 -9.74 -11.43 -12.24
N LYS A 178 -10.25 -12.18 -13.22
CA LYS A 178 -9.44 -12.92 -14.19
C LYS A 178 -8.42 -12.00 -14.85
N LYS A 179 -7.17 -12.45 -14.96
CA LYS A 179 -6.08 -11.65 -15.52
C LYS A 179 -6.03 -11.80 -17.04
N GLU A 180 -5.74 -10.70 -17.74
CA GLU A 180 -5.43 -10.77 -19.17
C GLU A 180 -4.13 -11.55 -19.35
N SER A 181 -4.06 -12.46 -20.32
CA SER A 181 -2.81 -13.13 -20.68
C SER A 181 -2.40 -12.87 -22.12
N ARG A 182 -1.08 -12.83 -22.31
CA ARG A 182 -0.46 -12.60 -23.62
C ARG A 182 0.82 -13.41 -23.75
N GLU A 183 1.09 -13.87 -24.96
CA GLU A 183 2.34 -14.54 -25.28
C GLU A 183 3.38 -13.54 -25.78
N PHE A 184 4.59 -13.63 -25.25
CA PHE A 184 5.76 -12.92 -25.72
C PHE A 184 6.90 -13.92 -25.91
N LYS A 185 7.42 -14.01 -27.14
CA LYS A 185 8.56 -14.89 -27.48
C LYS A 185 8.35 -16.35 -27.05
N GLY A 186 7.16 -16.91 -27.31
CA GLY A 186 6.86 -18.32 -26.99
C GLY A 186 6.56 -18.60 -25.51
N ARG A 187 6.47 -17.58 -24.65
CA ARG A 187 6.13 -17.72 -23.23
C ARG A 187 4.90 -16.88 -22.88
N ARG A 188 3.97 -17.45 -22.11
CA ARG A 188 2.78 -16.76 -21.59
C ARG A 188 3.10 -15.91 -20.37
N TYR A 189 2.44 -14.76 -20.28
CA TYR A 189 2.49 -13.81 -19.18
C TYR A 189 1.08 -13.33 -18.86
N ILE A 190 0.85 -12.88 -17.62
CA ILE A 190 -0.39 -12.22 -17.22
C ILE A 190 -0.15 -10.72 -16.98
N MET A 191 -1.16 -9.91 -17.29
CA MET A 191 -1.15 -8.46 -17.07
C MET A 191 -1.53 -8.16 -15.61
N GLU A 192 -0.74 -7.30 -14.99
CA GLU A 192 -0.98 -6.78 -13.65
C GLU A 192 -1.05 -5.26 -13.67
N GLU A 193 -2.07 -4.74 -12.99
CA GLU A 193 -2.32 -3.30 -12.88
C GLU A 193 -1.53 -2.72 -11.71
N ALA A 194 -0.95 -1.54 -11.90
CA ALA A 194 -0.21 -0.85 -10.86
C ALA A 194 -1.09 -0.49 -9.66
N ILE A 195 -0.48 -0.43 -8.48
CA ILE A 195 -1.11 0.02 -7.26
C ILE A 195 -0.48 1.36 -6.87
N ALA A 196 -1.31 2.38 -6.69
CA ALA A 196 -0.94 3.64 -6.07
C ALA A 196 -1.76 3.81 -4.78
N GLY A 197 -1.10 4.18 -3.68
CA GLY A 197 -1.77 4.55 -2.44
C GLY A 197 -2.05 6.05 -2.38
N ASP A 198 -3.06 6.41 -1.60
CA ASP A 198 -3.28 7.80 -1.17
C ASP A 198 -2.25 8.20 -0.10
N TYR A 199 -1.90 7.23 0.76
CA TYR A 199 -0.91 7.35 1.82
C TYR A 199 0.06 6.17 1.77
N ALA A 200 1.31 6.43 2.17
CA ALA A 200 2.31 5.40 2.44
C ALA A 200 2.92 5.62 3.83
N ILE A 201 2.93 4.57 4.64
CA ILE A 201 3.63 4.53 5.93
C ILE A 201 4.84 3.59 5.81
N VAL A 202 6.03 4.15 6.02
CA VAL A 202 7.31 3.44 5.86
C VAL A 202 8.21 3.59 7.07
N LYS A 203 8.97 2.54 7.37
CA LYS A 203 9.98 2.50 8.42
C LYS A 203 11.39 2.61 7.82
N ALA A 204 12.04 3.74 8.08
CA ALA A 204 13.46 3.92 7.83
C ALA A 204 14.28 3.83 9.13
N TYR A 205 15.58 3.56 8.99
CA TYR A 205 16.55 3.59 10.10
C TYR A 205 16.99 5.02 10.42
N ARG A 206 17.25 5.83 9.39
CA ARG A 206 17.59 7.25 9.52
C ARG A 206 16.87 8.05 8.44
N ALA A 207 16.59 9.31 8.76
CA ALA A 207 16.09 10.30 7.82
C ALA A 207 16.75 11.65 8.09
N ASP A 208 17.11 12.39 7.04
CA ASP A 208 17.54 13.78 7.18
C ASP A 208 16.35 14.76 7.12
N LYS A 209 16.61 16.06 7.26
CA LYS A 209 15.57 17.10 7.20
C LYS A 209 14.96 17.28 5.80
N ALA A 210 15.66 16.86 4.75
CA ALA A 210 15.17 16.91 3.38
C ALA A 210 14.22 15.73 3.06
N GLY A 211 14.28 14.67 3.87
CA GLY A 211 13.48 13.45 3.72
C GLY A 211 14.20 12.33 2.99
N ASN A 212 15.52 12.39 2.85
CA ASN A 212 16.29 11.25 2.38
C ASN A 212 16.27 10.16 3.45
N LEU A 213 15.99 8.93 3.05
CA LEU A 213 15.83 7.79 3.95
C LEU A 213 17.01 6.82 3.80
N GLN A 214 17.45 6.27 4.92
CA GLN A 214 18.35 5.12 4.96
C GLN A 214 17.64 3.97 5.67
N PHE A 215 17.62 2.80 5.02
CA PHE A 215 17.14 1.55 5.62
C PHE A 215 18.29 0.76 6.22
N ARG A 216 17.97 -0.21 7.10
CA ARG A 216 18.98 -1.03 7.79
C ARG A 216 18.67 -2.50 7.62
N LEU A 217 19.63 -3.23 7.06
CA LEU A 217 19.54 -4.68 6.85
C LEU A 217 18.26 -5.04 6.06
N SER A 218 17.57 -6.11 6.43
CA SER A 218 16.34 -6.58 5.75
C SER A 218 15.09 -5.74 6.02
N ALA A 219 15.18 -4.66 6.80
CA ALA A 219 14.05 -3.77 7.09
C ALA A 219 13.68 -2.86 5.90
N GLU A 220 14.50 -2.81 4.84
CA GLU A 220 14.17 -2.07 3.61
C GLU A 220 12.95 -2.66 2.91
N ASN A 221 12.94 -3.98 2.68
CA ASN A 221 11.84 -4.77 2.13
C ASN A 221 10.82 -3.99 1.28
N PHE A 222 9.54 -3.94 1.68
CA PHE A 222 8.50 -3.17 1.01
C PHE A 222 8.55 -1.67 1.32
N ASN A 223 9.26 -1.25 2.39
CA ASN A 223 9.43 0.17 2.69
C ASN A 223 10.13 0.91 1.54
N GLY A 224 11.14 0.30 0.91
CA GLY A 224 11.84 0.91 -0.23
C GLY A 224 10.95 1.08 -1.47
N ALA A 225 10.10 0.10 -1.76
CA ALA A 225 9.20 0.14 -2.92
C ALA A 225 8.01 1.11 -2.73
N MET A 226 7.56 1.31 -1.48
CA MET A 226 6.40 2.15 -1.14
C MET A 226 6.74 3.62 -0.89
N ALA A 227 8.02 3.97 -0.70
CA ALA A 227 8.49 5.31 -0.34
C ALA A 227 8.51 6.30 -1.51
#